data_AF-A0A7V6ZPE2-F1
#
_entry.id   AF-A0A7V6ZPE2-F1
#
_cell.length_a   1.000
_cell.length_b   1.000
_cell.length_c   1.000
_cell.angle_alpha   90.00
_cell.angle_beta   90.00
_cell.angle_gamma   90.00
#
_symmetry.space_group_name_H-M   'P 1'
#
loop_
_entity.id
_entity.type
_entity.pdbx_description
1 polymer ?
#
loop_
_entity_poly.entity_id
_entity_poly.type
_entity_poly.pdbx_seq_one_letter_code
_entity_poly.pdbx_strand_id
1 'polypeptide(L)' 'MIEPTEGESKETLDDFITAMKRIAREAEEDPNILKEAPHTTPVSRLDEVKAARNPLIKYRDLK' A
#
# COMPACT_ATOMS: atom_id res chain seq x y z
N MET A 1 6.59 0.32 -12.04
CA MET A 1 6.08 0.70 -13.38
C MET A 1 4.87 1.57 -13.15
N ILE A 2 4.81 2.76 -13.75
CA ILE A 2 3.71 3.72 -13.61
C ILE A 2 3.05 3.83 -14.98
N GLU A 3 1.75 3.52 -15.08
CA GLU A 3 0.98 3.52 -16.32
C GLU A 3 -0.34 4.28 -16.10
N PRO A 4 -0.33 5.61 -16.25
CA PRO A 4 -1.58 6.36 -16.31
C PRO A 4 -2.26 6.09 -17.65
N THR A 5 -3.57 5.82 -17.63
CA THR A 5 -4.36 5.71 -18.86
C THR A 5 -4.73 7.10 -19.38
N GLU A 6 -5.24 7.16 -20.60
CA GLU A 6 -5.61 8.40 -21.28
C GLU A 6 -6.77 9.17 -20.61
N GLY A 7 -7.52 8.50 -19.72
CA GLY A 7 -8.66 9.09 -19.01
C GLY A 7 -8.28 9.95 -17.81
N GLU A 8 -7.02 9.88 -17.35
CA GLU A 8 -6.59 10.61 -16.16
C GLU A 8 -6.37 12.09 -16.46
N SER A 9 -6.86 12.93 -15.55
CA SER A 9 -6.68 14.38 -15.65
C SER A 9 -5.25 14.78 -15.29
N LYS A 10 -4.79 15.93 -15.79
CA LYS A 10 -3.49 16.50 -15.38
C LYS A 10 -3.41 16.71 -13.86
N GLU A 11 -4.50 17.15 -13.24
CA GLU A 11 -4.59 17.36 -11.79
C GLU A 11 -4.36 16.06 -11.02
N THR A 12 -5.00 14.97 -11.42
CA THR A 12 -4.79 13.64 -10.82
C THR A 12 -3.31 13.21 -10.91
N LEU A 13 -2.67 13.46 -12.05
CA LEU A 13 -1.25 13.12 -12.25
C LEU A 13 -0.33 13.98 -11.36
N ASP A 14 -0.64 15.28 -11.21
CA ASP A 14 0.12 16.18 -10.34
C ASP A 14 -0.01 15.79 -8.86
N ASP A 15 -1.21 15.35 -8.44
CA ASP A 15 -1.45 14.85 -7.08
C ASP A 15 -0.66 13.57 -6.81
N PHE A 16 -0.64 12.63 -7.77
CA PHE A 16 0.18 11.43 -7.68
C PHE A 16 1.67 11.78 -7.57
N ILE A 17 2.18 12.70 -8.40
CA ILE A 17 3.58 13.15 -8.34
C ILE A 17 3.90 13.75 -6.97
N THR A 18 2.99 14.56 -6.43
CA THR A 18 3.14 15.19 -5.11
C THR A 18 3.21 14.13 -4.00
N ALA A 19 2.34 13.13 -4.04
CA ALA A 19 2.37 12.01 -3.11
C ALA A 19 3.68 11.23 -3.22
N MET A 20 4.17 10.94 -4.43
CA MET A 20 5.43 10.21 -4.63
C MET A 20 6.65 10.97 -4.10
N LYS A 21 6.70 12.30 -4.30
CA LYS A 21 7.77 13.15 -3.72
C LYS A 21 7.76 13.10 -2.20
N ARG A 22 6.56 13.13 -1.59
CA ARG A 22 6.41 13.01 -0.15
C ARG A 22 6.88 11.65 0.36
N ILE A 23 6.49 10.57 -0.30
CA ILE A 23 6.93 9.20 0.04
C ILE A 23 8.45 9.07 -0.05
N ALA A 24 9.09 9.64 -1.09
CA ALA A 24 10.54 9.62 -1.23
C ALA A 24 11.23 10.34 -0.06
N ARG A 25 10.72 11.52 0.31
CA ARG A 25 11.22 12.26 1.47
C ARG A 25 11.04 11.49 2.78
N GLU A 26 9.84 10.94 3.02
CA GLU A 26 9.56 10.14 4.21
C GLU A 26 10.48 8.91 4.28
N ALA A 27 10.79 8.27 3.15
CA ALA A 27 11.71 7.15 3.10
C ALA A 27 13.17 7.52 3.45
N GLU A 28 13.59 8.75 3.13
CA GLU A 28 14.92 9.26 3.48
C GLU A 28 15.00 9.72 4.95
N GLU A 29 13.98 10.40 5.44
CA GLU A 29 13.96 11.02 6.78
C GLU A 29 13.56 10.04 7.89
N ASP A 30 12.51 9.23 7.66
CA ASP A 30 12.02 8.22 8.61
C ASP A 30 11.44 6.98 7.88
N PRO A 31 12.30 6.00 7.55
CA PRO A 31 11.89 4.80 6.82
C PRO A 31 10.80 3.98 7.52
N ASN A 32 10.61 4.12 8.84
CA ASN A 32 9.65 3.30 9.58
C ASN A 32 8.21 3.64 9.19
N ILE A 33 7.94 4.90 8.83
CA ILE A 33 6.63 5.35 8.34
C ILE A 33 6.17 4.48 7.16
N LEU A 34 7.06 4.16 6.21
CA LEU A 34 6.75 3.31 5.06
C LEU A 34 6.73 1.82 5.43
N LYS A 35 7.65 1.38 6.30
CA LYS A 35 7.73 -0.03 6.70
C LYS A 35 6.51 -0.47 7.50
N GLU A 36 5.87 0.43 8.22
CA GLU A 36 4.69 0.14 9.03
C GLU A 36 3.38 0.49 8.30
N ALA A 37 3.44 1.18 7.16
CA ALA A 37 2.27 1.48 6.35
C ALA A 37 1.53 0.20 5.89
N PRO A 38 0.19 0.25 5.76
CA PRO A 38 -0.68 1.43 5.92
C PRO A 38 -1.14 1.69 7.37
N HIS A 39 -1.39 2.97 7.70
CA HIS A 39 -1.70 3.43 9.07
C HIS A 39 -3.18 3.70 9.34
N THR A 40 -3.96 4.03 8.32
CA THR A 40 -5.35 4.50 8.46
C THR A 40 -6.38 3.63 7.76
N THR A 41 -5.94 2.62 7.00
CA THR A 41 -6.85 1.68 6.34
C THR A 41 -7.49 0.75 7.38
N PRO A 42 -8.70 0.23 7.14
CA PRO A 42 -9.39 -0.65 8.09
C PRO A 42 -8.62 -1.92 8.48
N VAL A 43 -7.67 -2.33 7.65
CA VAL A 43 -6.77 -3.47 7.87
C VAL A 43 -5.34 -3.00 7.59
N SER A 44 -4.38 -3.45 8.41
CA SER A 44 -2.95 -3.18 8.25
C SER A 44 -2.27 -4.21 7.32
N ARG A 45 -0.94 -4.20 7.25
CA ARG A 45 -0.18 -5.15 6.43
C ARG A 45 -0.46 -6.59 6.86
N LEU A 46 -0.90 -7.42 5.91
CA LEU A 46 -1.22 -8.82 6.13
C LEU A 46 0.05 -9.68 6.29
N ASP A 47 -0.06 -10.76 7.07
CA ASP A 47 0.99 -11.77 7.17
C ASP A 47 0.86 -12.78 6.00
N GLU A 48 1.48 -12.42 4.87
CA GLU A 48 1.47 -13.22 3.65
C GLU A 48 2.16 -14.58 3.84
N VAL A 49 3.20 -14.65 4.68
CA VAL A 49 3.94 -15.90 4.95
C VAL A 49 3.06 -16.90 5.68
N LYS A 50 2.35 -16.45 6.72
CA LYS A 50 1.40 -17.30 7.45
C LYS A 50 0.23 -17.70 6.56
N ALA A 51 -0.32 -16.77 5.78
CA ALA A 51 -1.42 -17.06 4.86
C ALA A 51 -1.04 -18.13 3.82
N ALA A 52 0.18 -18.08 3.28
CA ALA A 52 0.68 -19.07 2.33
C ALA A 52 0.96 -20.44 2.99
N ARG A 53 1.49 -20.47 4.22
CA ARG A 53 1.84 -21.71 4.93
C ARG A 53 0.66 -22.39 5.63
N ASN A 54 -0.33 -21.61 6.07
CA ASN A 54 -1.50 -22.09 6.81
C ASN A 54 -2.78 -21.46 6.21
N PRO A 55 -3.14 -21.78 4.96
CA PRO A 55 -4.23 -21.12 4.28
C PRO A 55 -5.59 -21.50 4.89
N LEU A 56 -6.40 -20.49 5.22
CA LEU A 56 -7.81 -20.65 5.59
C LEU A 56 -8.67 -20.24 4.38
N ILE A 57 -9.14 -21.24 3.64
CA ILE A 57 -9.80 -21.02 2.33
C ILE A 57 -11.31 -21.14 2.36
N LYS A 58 -11.89 -21.66 3.45
CA LYS A 58 -13.34 -21.69 3.65
C LYS A 58 -13.69 -20.89 4.88
N TYR A 59 -14.83 -20.20 4.82
CA TYR A 59 -15.34 -19.42 5.95
C TYR A 59 -15.52 -20.28 7.22
N ARG A 60 -15.92 -21.55 7.07
CA ARG A 60 -16.08 -22.49 8.20
C ARG A 60 -14.76 -22.88 8.88
N ASP A 61 -13.61 -22.59 8.26
CA ASP A 61 -12.29 -22.88 8.82
C ASP A 61 -11.80 -21.73 9.73
N LEU A 62 -12.50 -20.58 9.73
CA LEU A 62 -12.30 -19.52 10.71
C LEU A 62 -12.83 -20.00 12.06
N LYS A 63 -11.94 -20.04 13.06
CA LYS A 63 -12.28 -20.37 14.44
C LYS A 63 -12.89 -19.19 15.17
#